data_AF-A0A0D9QL04-F1
#
_entry.id   AF-A0A0D9QL04-F1
#
_cell.length_a   1.000
_cell.length_b   1.000
_cell.length_c   1.000
_cell.angle_alpha   90.00
_cell.angle_beta   90.00
_cell.angle_gamma   90.00
#
_symmetry.space_group_name_H-M   'P 1'
#
loop_
_entity.id
_entity.type
_entity.pdbx_description
1 polymer ?
#
loop_
_entity_poly.entity_id
_entity_poly.type
_entity_poly.pdbx_seq_one_letter_code
_entity_poly.pdbx_strand_id
1 'polypeptide(L)'
;MSISINSVTQCLPEIFTFPWNSNISHFLCLFFNKKYGFSKEFIEKCVDYFVSFLNYPDVLTVNWYTSLLLLVQNYRGKCASSVSLRRVAF
;
A
#
# COMPACT_ATOMS: atom_id res chain seq x y z
N MET A 1 13.47 -14.93 -5.69
CA MET A 1 14.36 -13.75 -5.65
C MET A 1 14.15 -12.95 -4.36
N SER A 2 15.21 -12.71 -3.59
CA SER A 2 15.21 -11.72 -2.50
C SER A 2 15.33 -10.32 -3.10
N ILE A 3 14.61 -9.35 -2.55
CA ILE A 3 14.70 -7.93 -2.94
C ILE A 3 15.05 -7.20 -1.64
N SER A 4 16.05 -6.31 -1.69
CA SER A 4 16.47 -5.58 -0.49
C SER A 4 15.37 -4.60 -0.06
N ILE A 5 15.17 -4.45 1.25
CA ILE A 5 14.19 -3.48 1.77
C ILE A 5 14.54 -2.05 1.34
N ASN A 6 15.84 -1.72 1.26
CA ASN A 6 16.32 -0.41 0.85
C ASN A 6 15.86 -0.06 -0.58
N SER A 7 15.98 -1.02 -1.51
CA SER A 7 15.49 -0.85 -2.89
C SER A 7 13.98 -0.62 -2.93
N VAL A 8 13.23 -1.36 -2.10
CA VAL A 8 11.77 -1.22 -2.02
C VAL A 8 11.37 0.13 -1.42
N THR A 9 12.05 0.59 -0.37
CA THR A 9 11.79 1.89 0.26
C THR A 9 12.16 3.09 -0.62
N GLN A 10 13.11 2.92 -1.54
CA GLN A 10 13.46 3.96 -2.52
C GLN A 10 12.48 4.00 -3.71
N CYS A 11 12.01 2.84 -4.17
CA CYS A 11 11.13 2.73 -5.34
C CYS A 11 9.66 3.08 -5.04
N LEU A 12 9.14 2.70 -3.86
CA LEU A 12 7.74 2.93 -3.50
C LEU A 12 7.29 4.40 -3.50
N PRO A 13 8.08 5.36 -2.99
CA PRO A 13 7.75 6.78 -3.11
C PRO A 13 7.55 7.23 -4.56
N GLU A 14 8.35 6.72 -5.50
CA GLU A 14 8.18 7.01 -6.93
C GLU A 14 6.89 6.38 -7.45
N ILE A 15 6.60 5.13 -7.06
CA ILE A 15 5.34 4.45 -7.40
C ILE A 15 4.12 5.26 -6.97
N PHE A 16 4.17 5.93 -5.81
CA PHE A 16 3.05 6.73 -5.31
C PHE A 16 2.79 8.01 -6.12
N THR A 17 3.74 8.45 -6.95
CA THR A 17 3.54 9.59 -7.85
C THR A 17 2.76 9.22 -9.12
N PHE A 18 2.70 7.94 -9.46
CA PHE A 18 1.98 7.48 -10.64
C PHE A 18 0.48 7.33 -10.38
N PRO A 19 -0.38 7.66 -11.37
CA PRO A 19 -1.80 7.37 -11.30
C PRO A 19 -2.04 5.86 -11.18
N TRP A 20 -3.22 5.48 -10.70
CA TRP A 20 -3.53 4.08 -10.45
C TRP A 20 -3.36 3.19 -11.68
N ASN A 21 -2.70 2.05 -11.51
CA ASN A 21 -2.53 1.03 -12.57
C ASN A 21 -2.54 -0.37 -11.95
N SER A 22 -3.14 -1.34 -12.64
CA SER A 22 -3.18 -2.76 -12.23
C SER A 22 -1.80 -3.37 -11.98
N ASN A 23 -0.78 -2.89 -12.70
CA ASN A 23 0.61 -3.30 -12.51
C ASN A 23 1.16 -2.83 -11.16
N ILE A 24 0.82 -1.60 -10.75
CA ILE A 24 1.24 -1.03 -9.46
C ILE A 24 0.66 -1.87 -8.32
N SER A 25 -0.62 -2.23 -8.39
CA SER A 25 -1.28 -3.11 -7.42
C SER A 25 -0.55 -4.43 -7.27
N HIS A 26 -0.12 -5.02 -8.39
CA HIS A 26 0.58 -6.29 -8.39
C HIS A 26 1.95 -6.17 -7.69
N PHE A 27 2.71 -5.10 -7.97
CA PHE A 27 3.96 -4.81 -7.25
C PHE A 27 3.74 -4.60 -5.75
N LEU A 28 2.71 -3.83 -5.37
CA LEU A 28 2.34 -3.61 -3.98
C LEU A 28 2.00 -4.93 -3.26
N CYS A 29 1.22 -5.81 -3.89
CA CYS A 29 0.94 -7.15 -3.37
C CYS A 29 2.23 -7.93 -3.11
N LEU A 30 3.16 -7.95 -4.07
CA LEU A 30 4.44 -8.65 -3.92
C LEU A 30 5.28 -8.09 -2.77
N PHE A 31 5.33 -6.76 -2.62
CA PHE A 31 6.09 -6.11 -1.55
C PHE A 31 5.46 -6.33 -0.17
N PHE A 32 4.13 -6.27 -0.04
CA PHE A 32 3.46 -6.51 1.23
C PHE A 32 3.47 -7.98 1.64
N ASN A 33 3.46 -8.91 0.67
CA ASN A 33 3.56 -10.34 0.94
C ASN A 33 4.94 -10.74 1.53
N LYS A 34 5.99 -9.96 1.22
CA LYS A 34 7.33 -10.14 1.78
C LYS A 34 7.46 -9.79 3.28
N LYS A 35 6.46 -9.11 3.86
CA LYS A 35 6.44 -8.69 5.29
C LYS A 35 7.71 -7.96 5.73
N TYR A 36 8.20 -7.05 4.89
CA TYR A 36 9.35 -6.19 5.23
C TYR A 36 9.10 -5.42 6.51
N GLY A 37 10.17 -5.14 7.26
CA GLY A 37 10.15 -4.32 8.48
C GLY A 37 9.98 -2.82 8.20
N PHE A 38 8.93 -2.41 7.46
CA PHE A 38 8.69 -1.00 7.14
C PHE A 38 8.53 -0.14 8.40
N SER A 39 9.02 1.10 8.34
CA SER A 39 8.79 2.10 9.37
C SER A 39 7.33 2.53 9.41
N LYS A 40 6.91 3.13 10.53
CA LYS A 40 5.53 3.60 10.70
C LYS A 40 5.18 4.70 9.68
N GLU A 41 6.06 5.67 9.50
CA GLU A 41 5.91 6.76 8.51
C GLU A 41 5.71 6.24 7.09
N PHE A 42 6.43 5.17 6.75
CA PHE A 42 6.32 4.57 5.43
C PHE A 42 4.97 3.91 5.19
N ILE A 43 4.45 3.23 6.22
CA ILE A 43 3.11 2.66 6.18
C ILE A 43 2.06 3.75 6.06
N GLU A 44 2.21 4.86 6.81
CA GLU A 44 1.31 6.01 6.70
C GLU A 44 1.27 6.58 5.27
N LYS A 45 2.42 6.73 4.60
CA LYS A 45 2.46 7.12 3.17
C LYS A 45 1.75 6.13 2.26
N CYS A 46 1.89 4.83 2.49
CA CYS A 46 1.12 3.81 1.74
C CYS A 46 -0.38 4.01 1.96
N VAL A 47 -0.82 4.26 3.19
CA VAL A 47 -2.23 4.51 3.52
C VAL A 47 -2.72 5.77 2.81
N ASP A 48 -1.96 6.86 2.84
CA ASP A 48 -2.31 8.11 2.16
C ASP A 48 -2.45 7.92 0.65
N TYR A 49 -1.59 7.09 0.05
CA TYR A 49 -1.75 6.68 -1.34
C TYR A 49 -3.09 5.99 -1.57
N PHE A 50 -3.46 4.99 -0.78
CA PHE A 50 -4.76 4.31 -0.91
C PHE A 50 -5.96 5.25 -0.66
N VAL A 51 -5.84 6.18 0.28
CA VAL A 51 -6.88 7.19 0.59
C VAL A 51 -7.13 8.12 -0.58
N SER A 52 -6.09 8.47 -1.35
CA SER A 52 -6.24 9.31 -2.55
C SER A 52 -7.19 8.71 -3.60
N PHE A 53 -7.40 7.39 -3.56
CA PHE A 53 -8.29 6.66 -4.47
C PHE A 53 -9.72 6.48 -3.93
N LEU A 54 -10.06 7.02 -2.76
CA LEU A 54 -11.44 6.97 -2.23
C LEU A 54 -12.46 7.69 -3.12
N ASN A 55 -12.02 8.79 -3.75
CA ASN A 55 -12.85 9.58 -4.68
C ASN A 55 -12.51 9.26 -6.15
N TYR A 56 -11.89 8.10 -6.42
CA TYR A 56 -11.49 7.78 -7.78
C TYR A 56 -12.73 7.46 -8.64
N PRO A 57 -12.89 8.09 -9.81
CA PRO A 57 -14.10 7.91 -10.64
C PRO A 57 -14.15 6.55 -11.34
N ASP A 58 -13.01 5.89 -11.53
CA ASP A 58 -12.93 4.61 -12.24
C ASP A 58 -13.03 3.40 -11.31
N VAL A 59 -13.45 2.27 -11.89
CA VAL A 59 -13.56 0.99 -11.18
C VAL A 59 -12.17 0.49 -10.77
N LEU A 60 -11.94 0.43 -9.45
CA LEU A 60 -10.73 -0.16 -8.88
C LEU A 60 -10.72 -1.68 -9.11
N THR A 61 -9.56 -2.21 -9.52
CA THR A 61 -9.39 -3.64 -9.80
C THR A 61 -9.29 -4.45 -8.51
N VAL A 62 -9.58 -5.75 -8.59
CA VAL A 62 -9.46 -6.71 -7.46
C VAL A 62 -8.06 -6.65 -6.81
N ASN A 63 -7.02 -6.42 -7.61
CA ASN A 63 -5.65 -6.32 -7.09
C ASN A 63 -5.47 -5.12 -6.14
N TRP A 64 -6.22 -4.03 -6.31
CA TRP A 64 -6.23 -2.90 -5.38
C TRP A 64 -6.66 -3.37 -3.99
N TYR A 65 -7.83 -4.02 -3.92
CA TYR A 65 -8.41 -4.53 -2.67
C TYR A 65 -7.52 -5.60 -2.02
N THR A 66 -6.94 -6.49 -2.83
CA THR A 66 -5.98 -7.50 -2.33
C THR A 66 -4.74 -6.85 -1.74
N SER A 67 -4.19 -5.82 -2.40
CA SER A 67 -3.00 -5.11 -1.91
C SER A 67 -3.28 -4.36 -0.60
N LEU A 68 -4.46 -3.74 -0.49
CA LEU A 68 -4.92 -3.11 0.74
C LEU A 68 -5.09 -4.13 1.86
N LEU A 69 -5.74 -5.27 1.58
CA LEU A 69 -5.94 -6.34 2.55
C LEU A 69 -4.60 -6.86 3.08
N LEU A 70 -3.62 -7.08 2.20
CA LEU A 70 -2.27 -7.51 2.60
C LEU A 70 -1.56 -6.47 3.48
N LEU A 71 -1.73 -5.18 3.16
CA LEU A 71 -1.22 -4.10 4.01
C LEU A 71 -1.85 -4.15 5.40
N VAL A 72 -3.18 -4.26 5.49
CA VAL A 72 -3.87 -4.31 6.79
C VAL A 72 -3.49 -5.57 7.57
N GLN A 73 -3.49 -6.75 6.94
CA GLN A 73 -3.20 -8.01 7.60
C GLN A 73 -1.77 -8.06 8.15
N ASN A 74 -0.78 -7.64 7.36
CA ASN A 74 0.62 -7.75 7.75
C ASN A 74 1.10 -6.58 8.62
N TYR A 75 0.46 -5.42 8.53
CA TYR A 75 0.91 -4.20 9.22
C TYR A 75 -0.11 -3.62 10.21
N ARG A 76 -1.18 -4.35 10.58
CA ARG A 76 -2.24 -3.92 11.50
C ARG A 76 -1.73 -3.21 12.76
N GLY A 77 -0.69 -3.76 13.39
CA GLY A 77 -0.12 -3.21 14.63
C GLY A 77 0.53 -1.83 14.46
N LYS A 78 0.97 -1.49 13.24
CA LYS A 78 1.57 -0.19 12.90
C LYS A 78 0.55 0.77 12.28
N CYS A 79 -0.52 0.25 11.66
CA CYS A 79 -1.63 1.03 11.09
C CYS A 79 -2.67 1.52 12.12
N ALA A 80 -2.65 1.02 13.36
CA ALA A 80 -3.72 1.24 14.34
C ALA A 80 -3.97 2.72 14.72
N SER A 81 -3.00 3.61 14.50
CA SER A 81 -3.14 5.05 14.72
C SER A 81 -3.68 5.83 13.51
N SER A 82 -3.74 5.23 12.32
CA SER A 82 -4.15 5.93 11.11
C SER A 82 -5.68 5.89 10.96
N VAL A 83 -6.35 6.97 11.37
CA VAL A 83 -7.81 7.17 11.21
C VAL A 83 -8.25 6.99 9.76
N SER A 84 -7.41 7.37 8.80
CA SER A 84 -7.67 7.27 7.37
C SER A 84 -7.87 5.83 6.88
N LEU A 85 -7.18 4.85 7.48
CA LEU A 85 -7.31 3.44 7.06
C LEU A 85 -8.69 2.86 7.39
N ARG A 86 -9.36 3.35 8.45
CA ARG A 86 -10.73 2.94 8.77
C ARG A 86 -11.75 3.41 7.74
N ARG A 87 -11.48 4.50 7.02
CA ARG A 87 -12.35 5.00 5.94
C ARG A 87 -12.18 4.24 4.63
N VAL A 88 -11.05 3.56 4.46
CA VAL A 88 -10.73 2.81 3.24
C VAL A 88 -11.06 1.32 3.39
N ALA A 89 -11.05 0.81 4.63
CA ALA A 89 -11.30 -0.60 4.92
C ALA A 89 -12.76 -0.95 5.30
N PHE A 90 -13.62 0.04 5.54
CA PHE A 90 -15.03 -0.12 5.93
C PHE A 90 -15.94 0.76 5.06
#